data_AF-A0A848EVA5-F1
#
_entry.id   AF-A0A848EVA5-F1
#
_cell.length_a   1.000
_cell.length_b   1.000
_cell.length_c   1.000
_cell.angle_alpha   90.00
_cell.angle_beta   90.00
_cell.angle_gamma   90.00
#
_symmetry.space_group_name_H-M   'P 1'
#
loop_
_entity.id
_entity.type
_entity.pdbx_description
1 polymer ?
#
loop_
_entity_poly.entity_id
_entity_poly.type
_entity_poly.pdbx_seq_one_letter_code
_entity_poly.pdbx_strand_id
1 'polypeptide(L)'
;MNTQHYVAGFNASGRRVVTILCEYDPTDPSSESLLKADKEKAAKLASDATVIELIDQATFEQYMSNCVRDMQTGKPIPYVAPEPTAEEKAVAEKAKLASEYEANKSEMLNALQSATMAGNADAVASIQQDYKDMTAAYKEAVEGVTTA
;
A
#
# COMPACT_ATOMS: atom_id res chain seq x y z
N MET A 1 0.49 33.08 -23.24
CA MET A 1 -0.36 31.90 -23.00
C MET A 1 -0.95 32.08 -21.62
N ASN A 2 -2.27 31.99 -21.45
CA ASN A 2 -2.86 31.99 -20.11
C ASN A 2 -2.40 30.72 -19.39
N THR A 3 -1.90 30.87 -18.16
CA THR A 3 -1.58 29.73 -17.31
C THR A 3 -2.89 29.00 -17.01
N GLN A 4 -2.95 27.70 -17.30
CA GLN A 4 -4.12 26.90 -16.97
C GLN A 4 -4.27 26.82 -15.45
N HIS A 5 -5.51 26.87 -14.99
CA HIS A 5 -5.87 26.75 -13.59
C HIS A 5 -6.90 25.65 -13.41
N TYR A 6 -6.92 25.10 -12.20
CA TYR A 6 -7.75 23.96 -11.88
C TYR A 6 -8.41 24.14 -10.52
N VAL A 7 -9.67 23.73 -10.40
CA VAL A 7 -10.26 23.45 -9.10
C VAL A 7 -9.93 22.00 -8.73
N ALA A 8 -9.14 21.82 -7.68
CA ALA A 8 -8.74 20.50 -7.18
C ALA A 8 -9.37 20.22 -5.81
N GLY A 9 -9.87 19.00 -5.62
CA GLY A 9 -10.36 18.52 -4.34
C GLY A 9 -9.45 17.44 -3.77
N PHE A 10 -9.21 17.50 -2.46
CA PHE A 10 -8.31 16.62 -1.72
C PHE A 10 -9.03 15.98 -0.54
N ASN A 11 -8.85 14.68 -0.36
CA ASN A 11 -9.41 13.96 0.79
C ASN A 11 -8.59 14.18 2.06
N ALA A 12 -8.98 13.55 3.17
CA ALA A 12 -8.36 13.71 4.48
C ALA A 12 -6.86 13.34 4.53
N SER A 13 -6.38 12.50 3.61
CA SER A 13 -4.96 12.13 3.51
C SER A 13 -4.18 13.02 2.53
N GLY A 14 -4.79 14.09 2.02
CA GLY A 14 -4.16 14.98 1.05
C GLY A 14 -4.15 14.43 -0.38
N ARG A 15 -4.77 13.27 -0.63
CA ARG A 15 -4.83 12.71 -1.98
C ARG A 15 -5.84 13.48 -2.82
N ARG A 16 -5.43 13.87 -4.03
CA ARG A 16 -6.31 14.52 -5.01
C ARG A 16 -7.36 13.52 -5.50
N VAL A 17 -8.64 13.86 -5.33
CA VAL A 17 -9.79 13.01 -5.64
C VAL A 17 -10.67 13.58 -6.77
N VAL A 18 -10.57 14.87 -7.04
CA VAL A 18 -11.26 15.52 -8.16
C VAL A 18 -10.42 16.64 -8.74
N THR A 19 -10.57 16.88 -10.03
CA THR A 19 -10.02 18.06 -10.71
C THR A 19 -10.97 18.53 -11.80
N ILE A 20 -11.16 19.83 -11.87
CA ILE A 20 -11.93 20.52 -12.91
C ILE A 20 -11.01 21.58 -13.50
N LEU A 21 -10.81 21.54 -14.83
CA LEU A 21 -10.11 22.60 -15.55
C LEU A 21 -10.97 23.86 -15.56
N CYS A 22 -10.40 25.01 -15.21
CA CYS A 22 -11.05 26.29 -15.39
C CYS A 22 -10.97 26.69 -16.88
N GLU A 23 -12.10 26.71 -17.58
CA GLU A 23 -12.21 27.14 -18.99
C GLU A 23 -12.30 28.68 -19.15
N TYR A 24 -12.01 29.41 -18.08
CA TYR A 24 -12.04 30.87 -17.95
C TYR A 24 -10.83 31.33 -17.14
N ASP A 25 -10.60 32.64 -17.04
CA ASP A 25 -9.59 33.18 -16.12
C ASP A 25 -10.19 33.28 -14.70
N PRO A 26 -9.78 32.43 -13.74
CA PRO A 26 -10.32 32.46 -12.38
C PRO A 26 -9.76 33.60 -11.53
N THR A 27 -8.81 34.38 -12.05
CA THR A 27 -8.26 35.58 -11.40
C THR A 27 -9.01 36.85 -11.81
N ASP A 28 -9.82 36.78 -12.87
CA ASP A 28 -10.72 37.85 -13.26
C ASP A 28 -11.90 37.93 -12.27
N PRO A 29 -12.16 39.09 -11.62
CA PRO A 29 -13.29 39.25 -10.70
C PRO A 29 -14.65 38.94 -11.31
N SER A 30 -14.82 39.08 -12.63
CA SER A 30 -16.07 38.73 -13.32
C SER A 30 -16.36 37.21 -13.32
N SER A 31 -15.34 36.39 -13.09
CA SER A 31 -15.43 34.92 -13.07
C SER A 31 -15.73 34.32 -11.70
N GLU A 32 -15.90 35.12 -10.64
CA GLU A 32 -16.13 34.63 -9.26
C GLU A 32 -17.30 33.63 -9.16
N SER A 33 -18.38 33.88 -9.91
CA SER A 33 -19.55 33.00 -9.92
C SER A 33 -19.26 31.64 -10.58
N LEU A 34 -18.42 31.62 -11.62
CA LEU A 34 -17.97 30.40 -12.30
C LEU A 34 -17.04 29.58 -11.40
N LEU A 35 -16.09 30.25 -10.73
CA LEU A 35 -15.18 29.60 -9.76
C LEU A 35 -15.96 28.99 -8.60
N LYS A 36 -16.97 29.69 -8.09
CA LYS A 36 -17.84 29.16 -7.05
C LYS A 36 -18.61 27.92 -7.54
N ALA A 37 -19.18 27.98 -8.75
CA ALA A 37 -19.91 26.86 -9.33
C ALA A 37 -19.01 25.63 -9.53
N ASP A 38 -17.76 25.81 -9.97
CA ASP A 38 -16.81 24.70 -10.12
C ASP A 38 -16.40 24.09 -8.78
N LYS A 39 -16.22 24.90 -7.73
CA LYS A 39 -15.98 24.38 -6.36
C LYS A 39 -17.16 23.59 -5.84
N GLU A 40 -18.39 24.07 -6.04
CA GLU A 40 -19.61 23.33 -5.68
C GLU A 40 -19.75 22.03 -6.50
N LYS A 41 -19.39 22.05 -7.78
CA LYS A 41 -19.36 20.87 -8.64
C LYS A 41 -18.32 19.86 -8.16
N ALA A 42 -17.11 20.30 -7.80
CA ALA A 42 -16.07 19.45 -7.23
C ALA A 42 -16.55 18.75 -5.95
N ALA A 43 -17.22 19.49 -5.04
CA ALA A 43 -17.79 18.92 -3.81
C ALA A 43 -18.86 17.85 -4.07
N LYS A 44 -19.63 18.00 -5.15
CA LYS A 44 -20.65 17.00 -5.55
C LYS A 44 -20.03 15.78 -6.22
N LEU A 45 -18.95 15.96 -6.98
CA LEU A 45 -18.26 14.87 -7.69
C LEU A 45 -17.43 14.00 -6.76
N ALA A 46 -16.88 14.56 -5.69
CA ALA A 46 -16.08 13.85 -4.70
C ALA A 46 -16.56 14.20 -3.28
N SER A 47 -17.46 13.37 -2.75
CA SER A 47 -18.01 13.55 -1.40
C SER A 47 -16.97 13.30 -0.29
N ASP A 48 -15.85 12.67 -0.62
CA ASP A 48 -14.70 12.47 0.27
C ASP A 48 -13.67 13.62 0.21
N ALA A 49 -13.88 14.62 -0.65
CA ALA A 49 -13.07 15.82 -0.67
C ALA A 49 -13.29 16.64 0.62
N THR A 50 -12.22 16.86 1.36
CA THR A 50 -12.20 17.66 2.60
C THR A 50 -11.71 19.09 2.36
N VAL A 51 -10.89 19.30 1.33
CA VAL A 51 -10.40 20.60 0.91
C VAL A 51 -10.63 20.74 -0.59
N ILE A 52 -11.15 21.89 -1.01
CA ILE A 52 -11.33 22.24 -2.42
C ILE A 52 -10.73 23.62 -2.65
N GLU A 53 -9.76 23.70 -3.55
CA GLU A 53 -8.99 24.92 -3.79
C GLU A 53 -8.66 25.11 -5.28
N LEU A 54 -8.34 26.35 -5.64
CA LEU A 54 -7.82 26.70 -6.96
C LEU A 54 -6.31 26.46 -6.95
N ILE A 55 -5.81 25.76 -7.96
CA ILE A 55 -4.37 25.50 -8.17
C ILE A 55 -3.96 25.90 -9.58
N ASP A 56 -2.69 26.24 -9.76
CA ASP A 56 -2.10 26.50 -11.07
C ASP A 56 -1.62 25.21 -11.77
N GLN A 57 -1.23 25.33 -13.03
CA GLN A 57 -0.64 24.26 -13.83
C GLN A 57 0.54 23.57 -13.15
N ALA A 58 1.50 24.35 -12.61
CA ALA A 58 2.72 23.80 -12.02
C ALA A 58 2.43 22.98 -10.74
N THR A 59 1.45 23.40 -9.95
CA THR A 59 0.96 22.67 -8.77
C THR A 59 0.18 21.42 -9.18
N PHE A 60 -0.64 21.51 -10.23
CA PHE A 60 -1.34 20.35 -10.78
C PHE A 60 -0.37 19.26 -11.26
N GLU A 61 0.69 19.63 -11.97
CA GLU A 61 1.72 18.71 -12.45
C GLU A 61 2.47 17.99 -11.31
N GLN A 62 2.67 18.66 -10.17
CA GLN A 62 3.24 18.01 -8.97
C GLN A 62 2.31 16.92 -8.43
N TYR A 63 1.00 17.18 -8.37
CA TYR A 63 0.01 16.17 -7.97
C TYR A 63 -0.18 15.05 -9.01
N MET A 64 0.21 15.27 -10.28
CA MET A 64 0.33 14.20 -11.29
C MET A 64 1.59 13.37 -11.08
N SER A 65 2.65 13.98 -10.54
CA SER A 65 3.97 13.38 -10.34
C SER A 65 4.16 12.78 -8.95
N ASN A 66 3.08 12.25 -8.35
CA ASN A 66 3.07 11.54 -7.06
C ASN A 66 3.21 12.43 -5.80
N CYS A 67 2.86 13.72 -5.86
CA CYS A 67 2.68 14.52 -4.64
C CYS A 67 1.26 14.35 -4.05
N VAL A 68 1.15 14.58 -2.74
CA VAL A 68 -0.10 14.78 -2.01
C VAL A 68 -0.11 16.18 -1.38
N ARG A 69 -1.30 16.71 -1.08
CA ARG A 69 -1.43 17.99 -0.39
C ARG A 69 -1.09 17.81 1.08
N ASP A 70 -0.09 18.51 1.57
CA ASP A 70 0.12 18.65 3.01
C ASP A 70 -1.10 19.34 3.62
N MET A 71 -1.83 18.63 4.48
CA MET A 71 -3.05 19.14 5.08
C MET A 71 -2.81 20.30 6.07
N GLN A 72 -1.57 20.51 6.53
CA GLN A 72 -1.21 21.62 7.40
C GLN A 72 -0.81 22.88 6.61
N THR A 73 0.07 22.72 5.61
CA THR A 73 0.63 23.87 4.87
C THR A 73 -0.11 24.18 3.57
N GLY A 74 -0.92 23.24 3.06
CA GLY A 74 -1.62 23.34 1.79
C GLY A 74 -0.74 23.20 0.55
N LYS A 75 0.53 22.82 0.72
CA LYS A 75 1.48 22.70 -0.39
C LYS A 75 1.65 21.24 -0.83
N PRO A 76 2.01 20.98 -2.10
CA PRO A 76 2.40 19.65 -2.53
C PRO A 76 3.64 19.17 -1.76
N ILE A 77 3.57 17.94 -1.26
CA ILE A 77 4.70 17.20 -0.72
C ILE A 77 4.79 15.84 -1.40
N PRO A 78 6.00 15.27 -1.58
CA PRO A 78 6.13 13.92 -2.11
C PRO A 78 5.30 12.92 -1.29
N TYR A 79 4.55 12.07 -1.97
CA TYR A 79 3.87 10.98 -1.28
C TYR A 79 4.89 9.99 -0.72
N VAL A 80 4.77 9.72 0.58
CA VAL A 80 5.49 8.63 1.25
C VAL A 80 4.46 7.57 1.59
N ALA A 81 4.63 6.37 1.02
CA ALA A 81 3.79 5.25 1.36
C ALA A 81 3.90 4.98 2.87
N PRO A 82 2.79 4.75 3.58
CA PRO A 82 2.87 4.38 4.98
C PRO A 82 3.68 3.09 5.11
N GLU A 83 4.60 3.07 6.07
CA GLU A 83 5.27 1.84 6.46
C GLU A 83 4.21 0.81 6.89
N PRO A 84 4.36 -0.47 6.50
CA PRO A 84 3.48 -1.52 6.99
C PRO A 84 3.52 -1.54 8.51
N THR A 85 2.35 -1.72 9.12
CA THR A 85 2.20 -1.83 10.57
C THR A 85 2.96 -3.05 11.09
N ALA A 86 3.26 -3.06 12.39
CA ALA A 86 3.88 -4.21 13.03
C ALA A 86 3.06 -5.49 12.86
N GLU A 87 1.73 -5.36 12.86
CA GLU A 87 0.81 -6.48 12.60
C GLU A 87 0.91 -7.00 11.17
N GLU A 88 0.91 -6.12 10.17
CA GLU A 88 1.11 -6.51 8.76
C GLU A 88 2.47 -7.16 8.53
N LYS A 89 3.53 -6.63 9.17
CA LYS A 89 4.89 -7.22 9.12
C LYS A 89 4.89 -8.62 9.76
N ALA A 90 4.23 -8.80 10.89
CA ALA A 90 4.12 -10.10 11.57
C ALA A 90 3.34 -11.12 10.74
N VAL A 91 2.23 -10.72 10.10
CA VAL A 91 1.47 -11.60 9.21
C VAL A 91 2.30 -12.01 8.00
N ALA A 92 3.03 -11.08 7.38
CA ALA A 92 3.90 -11.37 6.26
C ALA A 92 5.03 -12.34 6.64
N GLU A 93 5.66 -12.16 7.80
CA GLU A 93 6.72 -13.05 8.27
C GLU A 93 6.18 -14.46 8.57
N LYS A 94 5.02 -14.57 9.22
CA LYS A 94 4.36 -15.87 9.47
C LYS A 94 4.00 -16.59 8.17
N ALA A 95 3.51 -15.85 7.17
CA ALA A 95 3.21 -16.41 5.85
C ALA A 95 4.47 -16.94 5.14
N LYS A 96 5.58 -16.21 5.26
CA LYS A 96 6.88 -16.64 4.74
C LYS A 96 7.37 -17.93 5.43
N LEU A 97 7.37 -17.96 6.76
CA LEU A 97 7.74 -19.13 7.55
C LEU A 97 6.88 -20.36 7.19
N ALA A 98 5.57 -20.18 7.01
CA ALA A 98 4.67 -21.26 6.61
C ALA A 98 5.00 -21.79 5.21
N SER A 99 5.33 -20.90 4.27
CA SER A 99 5.73 -21.29 2.92
C SER A 99 7.04 -22.07 2.91
N GLU A 100 8.04 -21.63 3.69
CA GLU A 100 9.33 -22.32 3.82
C GLU A 100 9.15 -23.71 4.48
N TYR A 101 8.33 -23.79 5.53
CA TYR A 101 8.02 -25.04 6.21
C TYR A 101 7.33 -26.06 5.29
N GLU A 102 6.31 -25.65 4.53
CA GLU A 102 5.61 -26.57 3.62
C GLU A 102 6.49 -27.03 2.45
N ALA A 103 7.40 -26.18 1.95
CA ALA A 103 8.39 -26.59 0.95
C ALA A 103 9.34 -27.67 1.50
N ASN A 104 9.96 -27.43 2.65
CA ASN A 104 10.90 -28.38 3.28
C ASN A 104 10.20 -29.69 3.66
N LYS A 105 8.97 -29.61 4.16
CA LYS A 105 8.14 -30.79 4.45
C LYS A 105 7.88 -31.63 3.21
N SER A 106 7.58 -31.02 2.07
CA SER A 106 7.38 -31.76 0.82
C SER A 106 8.64 -32.51 0.40
N GLU A 107 9.80 -31.86 0.48
CA GLU A 107 11.09 -32.49 0.17
C GLU A 107 11.41 -33.67 1.11
N MET A 108 11.19 -33.50 2.42
CA MET A 108 11.40 -34.56 3.40
C MET A 108 10.46 -35.74 3.18
N LEU A 109 9.19 -35.52 2.82
CA LEU A 109 8.24 -36.60 2.51
C LEU A 109 8.67 -37.39 1.27
N ASN A 110 9.18 -36.72 0.24
CA ASN A 110 9.72 -37.38 -0.95
C ASN A 110 10.98 -38.21 -0.64
N ALA A 111 11.87 -37.68 0.20
CA ALA A 111 13.05 -38.40 0.67
C ALA A 111 12.66 -39.62 1.51
N LEU A 112 11.68 -39.47 2.41
CA LEU A 112 11.16 -40.55 3.26
C LEU A 112 10.55 -41.67 2.41
N GLN A 113 9.76 -41.31 1.40
CA GLN A 113 9.18 -42.28 0.47
C GLN A 113 10.28 -43.07 -0.26
N SER A 114 11.31 -42.39 -0.74
CA SER A 114 12.44 -43.00 -1.44
C SER A 114 13.23 -43.96 -0.53
N ALA A 115 13.54 -43.54 0.70
CA ALA A 115 14.22 -44.36 1.69
C ALA A 115 13.40 -45.61 2.07
N THR A 116 12.09 -45.45 2.22
CA THR A 116 11.15 -46.54 2.51
C THR A 116 11.14 -47.57 1.38
N MET A 117 11.04 -47.13 0.12
CA MET A 117 11.06 -48.02 -1.04
C MET A 117 12.42 -48.74 -1.21
N ALA A 118 13.51 -48.10 -0.81
CA ALA A 118 14.84 -48.69 -0.81
C ALA A 118 15.09 -49.66 0.37
N GLY A 119 14.15 -49.77 1.33
CA GLY A 119 14.31 -50.58 2.54
C GLY A 119 15.39 -50.04 3.49
N ASN A 120 15.76 -48.76 3.39
CA ASN A 120 16.79 -48.15 4.22
C ASN A 120 16.19 -47.64 5.53
N ALA A 121 16.17 -48.51 6.55
CA ALA A 121 15.59 -48.20 7.86
C ALA A 121 16.30 -47.04 8.59
N ASP A 122 17.63 -46.93 8.47
CA ASP A 122 18.40 -45.87 9.12
C ASP A 122 18.07 -44.50 8.54
N ALA A 123 17.97 -44.40 7.21
CA ALA A 123 17.54 -43.17 6.54
C ALA A 123 16.10 -42.80 6.88
N VAL A 124 15.19 -43.78 6.95
CA VAL A 124 13.79 -43.55 7.40
C VAL A 124 13.76 -42.95 8.82
N ALA A 125 14.52 -43.52 9.76
CA ALA A 125 14.56 -43.04 11.14
C ALA A 125 15.14 -41.61 11.22
N SER A 126 16.22 -41.33 10.49
CA SER A 126 16.84 -40.00 10.43
C SER A 126 15.86 -38.95 9.90
N ILE A 127 15.22 -39.21 8.75
CA ILE A 127 14.30 -38.25 8.11
C ILE A 127 13.07 -37.99 9.01
N GLN A 128 12.58 -39.00 9.72
CA GLN A 128 11.48 -38.83 10.68
C GLN A 128 11.88 -37.97 11.88
N GLN A 129 13.15 -38.04 12.32
CA GLN A 129 13.65 -37.20 13.38
C GLN A 129 13.83 -35.75 12.89
N ASP A 130 14.45 -35.56 11.73
CA ASP A 130 14.63 -34.25 11.11
C ASP A 130 13.28 -33.53 10.90
N TYR A 131 12.24 -34.27 10.50
CA TYR A 131 10.89 -33.72 10.37
C TYR A 131 10.32 -33.22 11.71
N LYS A 132 10.53 -33.95 12.82
CA LYS A 132 10.09 -33.51 14.16
C LYS A 132 10.84 -32.26 14.61
N ASP A 133 12.15 -32.25 14.42
CA ASP A 133 13.00 -31.13 14.83
C ASP A 133 12.67 -29.87 14.03
N MET A 134 12.48 -30.01 12.71
CA MET A 134 12.02 -28.93 11.83
C MET A 134 10.64 -28.41 12.24
N THR A 135 9.70 -29.30 12.58
CA THR A 135 8.35 -28.91 13.02
C THR A 135 8.40 -28.12 14.33
N ALA A 136 9.25 -28.54 15.27
CA ALA A 136 9.45 -27.82 16.52
C ALA A 136 10.06 -26.43 16.27
N ALA A 137 11.10 -26.35 15.45
CA ALA A 137 11.75 -25.08 15.09
C ALA A 137 10.78 -24.12 14.38
N TYR A 138 9.94 -24.63 13.46
CA TYR A 138 8.90 -23.81 12.81
C TYR A 138 7.90 -23.24 13.83
N LYS A 139 7.44 -24.06 14.77
CA LYS A 139 6.52 -23.62 15.81
C LYS A 139 7.14 -22.51 16.67
N GLU A 140 8.37 -22.69 17.12
CA GLU A 140 9.10 -21.68 17.89
C GLU A 140 9.30 -20.40 17.10
N ALA A 141 9.65 -20.49 15.81
CA ALA A 141 9.82 -19.34 14.94
C ALA A 141 8.51 -18.54 14.80
N VAL A 142 7.38 -19.22 14.57
CA VAL A 142 6.06 -18.57 14.43
C VAL A 142 5.60 -17.94 15.75
N GLU A 143 5.83 -18.59 16.89
CA GLU A 143 5.52 -18.06 18.22
C GLU A 143 6.42 -16.86 18.57
N GLY A 144 7.66 -16.85 18.07
CA GLY A 144 8.62 -15.76 18.22
C GLY A 144 8.31 -14.52 17.37
N VAL A 145 7.42 -14.60 16.38
CA VAL A 145 6.97 -13.42 15.63
C VAL A 145 6.02 -12.58 16.49
N THR A 146 6.58 -11.59 17.19
CA THR A 146 5.84 -10.64 18.04
C THR A 146 5.29 -9.46 17.24
N THR A 147 4.05 -9.06 17.52
CA THR A 147 3.47 -7.77 17.11
C THR A 147 3.92 -6.70 18.10
N ALA A 148 5.15 -6.20 17.98
CA ALA A 148 5.68 -5.13 18.83
C ALA A 148 5.26 -3.76 18.32
#